data_AF-A0A379FFK5-F1
#
_entry.id   AF-A0A379FFK5-F1
#
_cell.length_a   1.000
_cell.length_b   1.000
_cell.length_c   1.000
_cell.angle_alpha   90.00
_cell.angle_beta   90.00
_cell.angle_gamma   90.00
#
_symmetry.space_group_name_H-M   'P 1'
#
loop_
_entity.id
_entity.type
_entity.pdbx_description
1 polymer ?
#
loop_
_entity_poly.entity_id
_entity_poly.type
_entity_poly.pdbx_seq_one_letter_code
_entity_poly.pdbx_strand_id
1 'polypeptide(L)'
;MCNYSLLIGNGINNITQGNSWLDVLNSLEEKYGIKINTKNKPFPLAYEEIYLNILNSNRNGFSEYEIKKAIADKIQKYIPTKFMKE
;
A
#
# COMPACT_ATOMS: atom_id res chain seq x y z
N MET A 1 10.53 33.92 -12.63
CA MET A 1 10.17 32.98 -11.54
C MET A 1 9.76 31.68 -12.19
N CYS A 2 10.44 30.58 -11.90
CA CYS A 2 10.11 29.27 -12.46
C CYS A 2 9.22 28.53 -11.45
N ASN A 3 7.95 28.35 -11.80
CA ASN A 3 7.01 27.55 -11.02
C ASN A 3 7.31 26.08 -11.30
N TYR A 4 8.16 25.47 -10.49
CA TYR A 4 8.38 24.03 -10.55
C TYR A 4 7.31 23.31 -9.75
N SER A 5 6.65 22.34 -10.37
CA SER A 5 5.75 21.40 -9.69
C SER A 5 6.46 20.07 -9.56
N LEU A 6 6.63 19.60 -8.32
CA LEU A 6 7.21 18.29 -8.05
C LEU A 6 6.08 17.26 -7.94
N LEU A 7 5.97 16.39 -8.94
CA LEU A 7 5.05 15.27 -8.92
C LEU A 7 5.70 14.11 -8.16
N ILE A 8 5.28 13.94 -6.91
CA ILE A 8 5.76 12.89 -6.03
C ILE A 8 4.80 11.71 -6.09
N GLY A 9 5.24 10.61 -6.71
CA GLY A 9 4.52 9.34 -6.70
C GLY A 9 4.93 8.43 -5.54
N ASN A 10 4.33 7.24 -5.48
CA ASN A 10 4.57 6.23 -4.44
C ASN A 10 6.04 5.76 -4.34
N GLY A 11 6.87 6.06 -5.35
CA GLY A 11 8.29 5.72 -5.37
C GLY A 11 9.16 6.56 -4.44
N ILE A 12 8.68 7.71 -3.95
CA ILE A 12 9.50 8.54 -3.02
C ILE A 12 9.72 7.86 -1.67
N ASN A 13 8.79 6.97 -1.29
CA ASN A 13 8.88 6.22 -0.04
C ASN A 13 10.07 5.24 -0.02
N ASN A 14 10.66 4.92 -1.19
CA ASN A 14 11.88 4.12 -1.30
C ASN A 14 13.18 4.92 -1.03
N ILE A 15 13.11 6.26 -0.92
CA ILE A 15 14.29 7.11 -0.69
C ILE A 15 14.73 7.05 0.79
N THR A 16 13.82 6.72 1.70
CA THR A 16 14.10 6.49 3.13
C THR A 16 14.19 5.00 3.44
N GLN A 17 14.94 4.62 4.49
CA GLN A 17 15.01 3.25 5.05
C GLN A 17 13.68 2.81 5.72
N GLY A 18 12.55 2.94 5.01
CA GLY A 18 11.22 2.54 5.46
C GLY A 18 10.77 1.22 4.85
N ASN A 19 9.59 0.74 5.27
CA ASN A 19 8.95 -0.39 4.61
C ASN A 19 8.68 -0.05 3.15
N SER A 20 9.26 -0.85 2.26
CA SER A 20 8.99 -0.81 0.84
C SER A 20 7.52 -1.17 0.57
N TRP A 21 7.03 -0.85 -0.63
CA TRP A 21 5.72 -1.34 -1.06
C TRP A 21 5.62 -2.87 -0.97
N LEU A 22 6.72 -3.58 -1.19
CA LEU A 22 6.79 -5.03 -1.04
C LEU A 22 6.50 -5.48 0.39
N ASP A 23 6.97 -4.75 1.40
CA ASP A 23 6.70 -5.07 2.82
C ASP A 23 5.23 -4.88 3.19
N VAL A 24 4.55 -3.92 2.55
CA VAL A 24 3.09 -3.76 2.68
C VAL A 24 2.39 -4.97 2.10
N LEU A 25 2.73 -5.36 0.87
CA LEU A 25 2.12 -6.53 0.22
C LEU A 25 2.35 -7.82 1.01
N ASN A 26 3.59 -8.08 1.46
CA ASN A 26 3.91 -9.25 2.28
C ASN A 26 3.08 -9.28 3.57
N SER A 27 2.85 -8.13 4.20
CA SER A 27 2.03 -8.08 5.41
C SER A 27 0.54 -8.36 5.16
N LEU A 28 0.04 -8.08 3.96
CA LEU A 28 -1.33 -8.45 3.56
C LEU A 28 -1.42 -9.94 3.25
N GLU A 29 -0.42 -10.51 2.57
CA GLU A 29 -0.33 -11.96 2.34
C GLU A 29 -0.36 -12.74 3.66
N GLU A 30 0.45 -12.31 4.64
CA GLU A 30 0.51 -12.92 5.96
C GLU A 30 -0.82 -12.74 6.73
N LYS A 31 -1.36 -11.50 6.78
CA LYS A 31 -2.56 -11.20 7.55
C LYS A 31 -3.81 -11.90 7.04
N TYR A 32 -3.95 -12.02 5.71
CA TYR A 32 -5.17 -12.54 5.09
C TYR A 32 -5.00 -13.94 4.49
N GLY A 33 -3.80 -14.52 4.51
CA GLY A 33 -3.53 -15.85 3.99
C GLY A 33 -3.69 -15.95 2.47
N ILE A 34 -3.45 -14.86 1.74
CA ILE A 34 -3.58 -14.79 0.28
C ILE A 34 -2.21 -14.69 -0.40
N LYS A 35 -2.16 -14.97 -1.70
CA LYS A 35 -1.01 -14.65 -2.55
C LYS A 35 -1.30 -13.41 -3.38
N ILE A 36 -0.35 -12.49 -3.43
CA ILE A 36 -0.44 -11.22 -4.12
C ILE A 36 0.64 -11.16 -5.20
N ASN A 37 0.22 -10.94 -6.44
CA ASN A 37 1.14 -10.72 -7.55
C ASN A 37 0.76 -9.43 -8.27
N THR A 38 1.56 -8.38 -8.10
CA THR A 38 1.37 -7.08 -8.75
C THR A 38 2.23 -6.90 -10.01
N LYS A 39 3.00 -7.92 -10.41
CA LYS A 39 3.91 -7.83 -11.56
C LYS A 39 3.13 -7.54 -12.84
N ASN A 40 3.53 -6.49 -13.56
CA ASN A 40 2.91 -6.03 -14.81
C ASN A 40 1.42 -5.66 -14.71
N LYS A 41 0.91 -5.37 -13.51
CA LYS A 41 -0.47 -4.92 -13.32
C LYS A 41 -0.50 -3.43 -12.98
N PRO A 42 -1.39 -2.63 -13.59
CA PRO A 42 -1.61 -1.27 -13.14
C PRO A 42 -2.18 -1.29 -11.72
N PHE A 43 -1.88 -0.26 -10.93
CA PHE A 43 -2.24 -0.19 -9.51
C PHE A 43 -3.73 -0.47 -9.22
N PRO A 44 -4.71 0.10 -9.98
CA PRO A 44 -6.12 -0.20 -9.75
C PRO A 44 -6.44 -1.69 -9.85
N LEU A 45 -5.95 -2.36 -10.90
CA LEU A 45 -6.18 -3.78 -11.13
C LEU A 45 -5.55 -4.65 -10.05
N ALA A 46 -4.33 -4.30 -9.64
CA ALA A 46 -3.63 -5.01 -8.57
C ALA A 46 -4.40 -4.91 -7.24
N TYR A 47 -4.94 -3.74 -6.91
CA TYR A 47 -5.73 -3.54 -5.69
C TYR A 47 -7.05 -4.33 -5.73
N GLU A 48 -7.77 -4.31 -6.85
CA GLU A 48 -9.01 -5.06 -7.02
C GLU A 48 -8.80 -6.56 -6.81
N GLU A 49 -7.72 -7.12 -7.36
CA GLU A 49 -7.40 -8.54 -7.19
C GLU A 49 -7.07 -8.89 -5.73
N ILE A 50 -6.33 -8.03 -5.03
CA ILE A 50 -6.06 -8.18 -3.60
C ILE A 50 -7.38 -8.20 -2.83
N TYR A 51 -8.25 -7.21 -3.09
CA TYR A 51 -9.55 -7.10 -2.44
C TYR A 51 -10.42 -8.34 -2.66
N LEU A 52 -10.57 -8.79 -3.91
CA LEU A 52 -11.36 -9.96 -4.26
C LEU A 52 -10.78 -11.25 -3.66
N ASN A 53 -9.45 -11.40 -3.63
CA ASN A 53 -8.81 -12.56 -3.02
C ASN A 53 -9.05 -12.62 -1.51
N ILE A 54 -9.03 -11.48 -0.81
CA ILE A 54 -9.33 -11.39 0.62
C ILE A 54 -10.81 -11.76 0.88
N LEU A 55 -11.73 -11.25 0.06
CA LEU A 55 -13.14 -11.58 0.17
C LEU A 55 -13.41 -13.07 -0.06
N ASN A 56 -12.78 -13.67 -1.07
CA ASN A 56 -12.99 -15.07 -1.42
C ASN A 56 -12.36 -16.05 -0.41
N SER A 57 -11.30 -15.63 0.29
CA SER A 57 -10.59 -16.46 1.27
C SER A 57 -11.25 -16.48 2.66
N ASN A 58 -12.06 -15.48 3.01
CA ASN A 58 -12.67 -15.36 4.33
C ASN A 58 -14.19 -15.50 4.33
N ARG A 59 -14.69 -16.55 5.00
CA ARG A 59 -16.13 -16.79 5.19
C ARG A 59 -16.84 -15.79 6.11
N ASN A 60 -16.10 -14.97 6.87
CA ASN A 60 -16.63 -14.03 7.87
C ASN A 60 -16.34 -12.54 7.58
N GLY A 61 -16.11 -12.17 6.32
CA GLY A 61 -16.30 -10.78 5.85
C GLY A 61 -15.35 -9.74 6.42
N PHE A 62 -14.14 -9.65 5.85
CA PHE A 62 -13.35 -8.43 5.98
C PHE A 62 -13.94 -7.34 5.09
N SER A 63 -14.25 -6.19 5.70
CA SER A 63 -14.71 -5.02 4.95
C SER A 63 -13.57 -4.39 4.17
N GLU A 64 -13.87 -3.75 3.05
CA GLU A 64 -12.89 -2.96 2.29
C GLU A 64 -12.21 -1.90 3.18
N TYR A 65 -12.96 -1.34 4.12
CA TYR A 65 -12.45 -0.39 5.11
C TYR A 65 -11.30 -0.98 5.94
N GLU A 66 -11.44 -2.22 6.44
CA GLU A 66 -10.39 -2.87 7.25
C GLU A 66 -9.12 -3.16 6.44
N ILE A 67 -9.28 -3.51 5.16
CA ILE A 67 -8.17 -3.73 4.24
C ILE A 67 -7.42 -2.42 4.00
N LYS A 68 -8.17 -1.35 3.66
CA LYS A 68 -7.61 0.00 3.49
C LYS A 68 -6.94 0.52 4.76
N LYS A 69 -7.55 0.28 5.93
CA LYS A 69 -6.97 0.65 7.22
C LYS A 69 -5.66 -0.09 7.49
N ALA A 70 -5.61 -1.40 7.22
CA ALA A 70 -4.38 -2.18 7.38
C ALA A 70 -3.22 -1.63 6.52
N ILE A 71 -3.52 -1.25 5.28
CA ILE A 71 -2.56 -0.60 4.38
C ILE A 71 -2.12 0.75 4.96
N ALA A 72 -3.07 1.60 5.38
CA ALA A 72 -2.79 2.92 5.93
C ALA A 72 -1.94 2.85 7.21
N ASP A 73 -2.26 1.95 8.14
CA ASP A 73 -1.52 1.76 9.39
C ASP A 73 -0.07 1.32 9.11
N LYS A 74 0.11 0.42 8.12
CA LYS A 74 1.44 -0.05 7.71
C LYS A 74 2.26 1.06 7.06
N ILE A 75 1.63 2.00 6.35
CA ILE A 75 2.30 3.16 5.73
C ILE A 75 2.57 4.29 6.75
N GLN A 76 1.60 4.61 7.62
CA GLN A 76 1.71 5.70 8.60
C GLN A 76 2.84 5.52 9.61
N LYS A 77 3.18 4.27 9.94
CA LYS A 77 4.35 3.97 10.77
C LYS A 77 5.67 4.53 10.18
N TYR A 78 5.69 4.99 8.92
CA TYR A 78 6.90 5.36 8.20
C TYR A 78 6.98 6.79 7.68
N ILE A 79 5.89 7.57 7.59
CA ILE A 79 6.02 8.97 7.13
C ILE A 79 6.77 9.73 8.24
N PRO A 80 8.07 10.07 8.07
CA PRO A 80 8.70 10.96 9.00
C PRO A 80 8.12 12.32 8.68
N THR A 81 7.52 12.98 9.66
CA THR A 81 7.05 14.37 9.60
C THR A 81 8.15 15.39 9.22
N LYS A 82 9.35 14.94 8.85
CA LYS A 82 10.50 15.75 8.44
C LYS A 82 10.38 16.33 7.03
N PHE A 83 9.70 15.68 6.08
CA PHE A 83 9.58 16.20 4.71
C PHE A 83 8.36 17.13 4.50
N MET A 84 7.41 17.18 5.43
CA MET A 84 6.25 18.08 5.40
C MET A 84 6.46 19.32 6.29
N LYS A 85 7.72 19.71 6.54
CA LYS A 85 8.10 20.92 7.28
C LYS A 85 8.99 21.81 6.42
N GLU A 86 8.49 22.26 5.27
CA GLU A 86 8.95 23.47 4.58
C GLU A 86 7.75 24.17 3.94
#